data_AF-A0A2H0KCK5-F1
#
_entry.id   AF-A0A2H0KCK5-F1
#
_cell.length_a   1.000
_cell.length_b   1.000
_cell.length_c   1.000
_cell.angle_alpha   90.00
_cell.angle_beta   90.00
_cell.angle_gamma   90.00
#
_symmetry.space_group_name_H-M   'P 1'
#
loop_
_entity.id
_entity.type
_entity.pdbx_description
1 polymer ?
#
loop_
_entity_poly.entity_id
_entity_poly.type
_entity_poly.pdbx_seq_one_letter_code
_entity_poly.pdbx_strand_id
1 'polypeptide(L)'
;MKFLGKNDSIESMNTITISKSKIDRDEGVVILPIKKYEELVSNAIPTYYLTGKEAKKADRLFVEGMREYKAGRTIKAGSIKDALRTYGKNRKH
;
A
#
# COMPACT_ATOMS: atom_id res chain seq x y z
N MET A 1 -50.35 18.63 32.42
CA MET A 1 -49.21 17.71 32.18
C MET A 1 -48.95 17.67 30.68
N LYS A 2 -47.80 18.19 30.22
CA LYS A 2 -47.37 18.07 28.81
C LYS A 2 -46.59 16.78 28.67
N PHE A 3 -47.11 15.83 27.89
CA PHE A 3 -46.32 14.69 27.45
C PHE A 3 -45.39 15.17 26.33
N LEU A 4 -44.10 15.35 26.65
CA LEU A 4 -43.05 15.48 25.64
C LEU A 4 -42.91 14.09 24.99
N GLY A 5 -43.49 13.93 23.81
CA GLY A 5 -43.25 12.78 22.95
C GLY A 5 -41.75 12.68 22.66
N LYS A 6 -41.23 11.47 22.76
CA LYS A 6 -39.85 11.10 22.45
C LYS A 6 -39.44 11.70 21.10
N ASN A 7 -38.31 12.40 21.09
CA ASN A 7 -37.58 12.69 19.86
C ASN A 7 -36.95 11.38 19.39
N ASP A 8 -37.68 10.62 18.59
CA ASP A 8 -37.10 9.56 17.79
C ASP A 8 -36.12 10.24 16.82
N SER A 9 -34.83 10.01 17.03
CA SER A 9 -33.79 10.41 16.10
C SER A 9 -34.07 9.66 14.80
N ILE A 10 -34.62 10.37 13.81
CA ILE A 10 -34.75 9.85 12.46
C ILE A 10 -33.32 9.68 11.94
N GLU A 11 -32.74 8.49 12.13
CA GLU A 11 -31.52 8.10 11.43
C GLU A 11 -31.83 8.20 9.93
N SER A 12 -31.31 9.23 9.27
CA SER A 12 -31.49 9.39 7.84
C SER A 12 -30.69 8.30 7.13
N MET A 13 -31.35 7.20 6.77
CA MET A 13 -30.76 6.20 5.89
C MET A 13 -30.64 6.79 4.48
N ASN A 14 -29.44 7.26 4.14
CA ASN A 14 -29.12 7.64 2.76
C ASN A 14 -28.99 6.36 1.92
N THR A 15 -29.95 6.16 1.01
CA THR A 15 -29.94 5.01 0.09
C THR A 15 -29.18 5.38 -1.18
N ILE A 16 -28.20 4.54 -1.55
CA ILE A 16 -27.46 4.65 -2.81
C ILE A 16 -27.84 3.45 -3.67
N THR A 17 -28.45 3.69 -4.83
CA THR A 17 -28.87 2.64 -5.76
C THR A 17 -27.81 2.45 -6.85
N ILE A 18 -27.30 1.23 -7.00
CA ILE A 18 -26.30 0.85 -8.00
C ILE A 18 -26.86 -0.31 -8.83
N SER A 19 -26.72 -0.26 -10.15
CA SER A 19 -27.21 -1.30 -11.05
C SER A 19 -26.37 -2.58 -10.94
N LYS A 20 -27.03 -3.73 -10.79
CA LYS A 20 -26.36 -5.06 -10.69
C LYS A 20 -25.44 -5.35 -11.88
N SER A 21 -25.87 -4.98 -13.09
CA SER A 21 -25.06 -5.13 -14.31
C SER A 21 -23.71 -4.40 -14.28
N LYS A 22 -23.56 -3.34 -13.48
CA LYS A 22 -22.28 -2.66 -13.28
C LYS A 22 -21.40 -3.39 -12.27
N ILE A 23 -22.00 -3.92 -11.20
CA ILE A 23 -21.29 -4.68 -10.17
C ILE A 23 -20.64 -5.93 -10.77
N ASP A 24 -21.41 -6.66 -11.59
CA ASP A 24 -20.96 -7.92 -12.18
C ASP A 24 -19.90 -7.72 -13.27
N ARG A 25 -19.98 -6.61 -14.01
CA ARG A 25 -19.03 -6.28 -15.08
C ARG A 25 -17.68 -5.78 -14.54
N ASP A 26 -17.70 -5.02 -13.45
CA ASP A 26 -16.53 -4.30 -12.95
C ASP A 26 -15.84 -5.05 -11.78
N GLU A 27 -16.07 -6.37 -11.67
CA GLU A 27 -15.48 -7.29 -10.66
C GLU A 27 -15.77 -6.89 -9.19
N GLY A 28 -16.86 -6.15 -8.94
CA GLY A 28 -17.30 -5.71 -7.62
C GLY A 28 -17.34 -4.19 -7.45
N VAL A 29 -17.90 -3.72 -6.33
CA VAL A 29 -18.01 -2.29 -6.00
C VAL A 29 -17.62 -2.03 -4.55
N VAL A 30 -16.85 -0.97 -4.31
CA VAL A 30 -16.49 -0.49 -2.97
C VAL A 30 -17.05 0.92 -2.78
N ILE A 31 -17.74 1.14 -1.65
CA ILE A 31 -18.24 2.45 -1.24
C ILE A 31 -17.39 2.94 -0.07
N LEU A 32 -16.76 4.11 -0.23
CA LEU A 32 -15.93 4.69 0.82
C LEU A 32 -16.01 6.22 0.84
N PRO A 33 -15.78 6.86 2.00
CA PRO A 33 -15.64 8.32 2.06
C PRO A 33 -14.49 8.81 1.19
N ILE A 34 -14.70 9.95 0.51
CA ILE A 34 -13.71 10.55 -0.42
C ILE A 34 -12.34 10.72 0.24
N LYS A 35 -12.30 11.27 1.47
CA LYS A 35 -11.05 11.43 2.22
C LYS A 35 -10.29 10.11 2.38
N LYS A 36 -11.00 9.00 2.64
CA LYS A 36 -10.37 7.69 2.80
C LYS A 36 -9.85 7.14 1.48
N TYR A 37 -10.55 7.44 0.38
CA TYR A 37 -10.11 7.07 -0.96
C TYR A 37 -8.80 7.79 -1.30
N GLU A 38 -8.73 9.09 -1.04
CA GLU A 38 -7.53 9.90 -1.27
C GLU A 38 -6.33 9.41 -0.47
N GLU A 39 -6.52 9.05 0.81
CA GLU A 39 -5.48 8.43 1.64
C GLU A 39 -4.98 7.10 1.07
N LEU A 40 -5.87 6.28 0.51
CA LEU A 40 -5.47 5.01 -0.11
C LEU A 40 -4.65 5.25 -1.38
N VAL A 41 -5.08 6.21 -2.21
CA VAL A 41 -4.36 6.59 -3.42
C VAL A 41 -2.98 7.18 -3.09
N SER A 42 -2.88 8.03 -2.07
CA SER A 42 -1.59 8.63 -1.68
C SER A 42 -0.59 7.62 -1.13
N ASN A 43 -1.09 6.57 -0.47
CA ASN A 43 -0.26 5.50 0.10
C ASN A 43 -0.09 4.31 -0.84
N ALA A 44 -0.74 4.32 -2.01
CA ALA A 44 -0.59 3.27 -3.00
C ALA A 44 0.87 3.28 -3.49
N ILE A 45 1.60 2.22 -3.17
CA ILE A 45 2.94 2.03 -3.71
C ILE A 45 2.77 1.71 -5.20
N PRO A 46 3.27 2.56 -6.12
CA PRO A 46 3.19 2.26 -7.54
C PRO A 46 3.89 0.95 -7.82
N THR A 47 3.15 0.01 -8.43
CA THR A 47 3.71 -1.29 -8.82
C THR A 47 4.43 -1.10 -10.14
N TYR A 48 5.76 -1.03 -10.10
CA TYR A 48 6.60 -0.96 -11.30
C TYR A 48 7.04 -2.36 -11.71
N TYR A 49 6.63 -2.80 -12.89
CA TYR A 49 7.13 -4.01 -13.50
C TYR A 49 8.37 -3.67 -14.32
N LEU A 50 9.55 -4.07 -13.84
CA LEU A 50 10.76 -4.00 -14.63
C LEU A 50 10.69 -5.04 -15.75
N THR A 51 11.11 -4.66 -16.96
CA THR A 51 11.17 -5.56 -18.11
C THR A 51 12.54 -5.49 -18.78
N GLY A 52 12.85 -6.49 -19.61
CA GLY A 52 14.06 -6.50 -20.44
C GLY A 52 15.36 -6.45 -19.64
N LYS A 53 16.23 -5.46 -19.95
CA LYS A 53 17.57 -5.34 -19.36
C LYS A 53 17.52 -4.99 -17.87
N GLU A 54 16.59 -4.13 -17.45
CA GLU A 54 16.48 -3.71 -16.05
C GLU A 54 15.98 -4.84 -15.15
N ALA A 55 15.04 -5.65 -15.63
CA ALA A 55 14.62 -6.87 -14.93
C ALA A 55 15.81 -7.81 -14.69
N LYS A 56 16.58 -8.10 -15.75
CA LYS A 56 17.78 -8.96 -15.66
C LYS A 56 18.84 -8.40 -14.72
N LYS A 57 18.97 -7.07 -14.65
CA LYS A 57 19.91 -6.41 -13.73
C LYS A 57 19.46 -6.57 -12.27
N ALA A 58 18.17 -6.42 -12.00
CA ALA A 58 17.59 -6.69 -10.69
C ALA A 58 17.81 -8.15 -10.27
N ASP A 59 17.56 -9.11 -11.16
CA ASP A 59 17.79 -10.53 -10.89
C ASP A 59 19.25 -10.82 -10.52
N ARG A 60 20.21 -10.22 -11.23
CA ARG A 60 21.64 -10.37 -10.91
C ARG A 60 21.98 -9.82 -9.52
N LEU A 61 21.48 -8.63 -9.18
CA LEU A 61 21.68 -8.03 -7.86
C LEU A 61 21.12 -8.93 -6.75
N PHE A 62 19.97 -9.57 -6.99
CA PHE A 62 19.38 -10.51 -6.04
C PHE A 62 20.27 -11.75 -5.85
N VAL A 63 20.72 -12.38 -6.95
CA VAL A 63 21.58 -13.57 -6.89
C VAL A 63 22.89 -13.26 -6.15
N GLU A 64 23.52 -12.12 -6.44
CA GLU A 64 24.74 -11.68 -5.77
C GLU A 64 24.51 -11.41 -4.28
N GLY A 65 23.45 -10.66 -3.94
CA GLY A 65 23.09 -10.38 -2.55
C GLY A 65 22.81 -11.67 -1.75
N MET A 66 22.14 -12.65 -2.35
CA MET A 66 21.90 -13.95 -1.72
C MET A 66 23.20 -14.74 -1.48
N ARG A 67 24.16 -14.66 -2.41
CA ARG A 67 25.47 -15.26 -2.24
C ARG A 67 26.24 -14.60 -1.09
N GLU A 68 26.22 -13.28 -1.01
CA GLU A 68 26.87 -12.55 0.08
C GLU A 68 26.24 -12.84 1.44
N TYR A 69 24.90 -12.91 1.50
CA TYR A 69 24.17 -13.28 2.69
C TYR A 69 24.57 -14.66 3.20
N LYS A 70 24.59 -15.67 2.31
CA LYS A 70 25.04 -17.02 2.66
C LYS A 70 26.50 -17.08 3.10
N ALA A 71 27.34 -16.19 2.58
CA ALA A 71 28.74 -16.08 2.96
C ALA A 71 28.96 -15.25 4.25
N GLY A 72 27.90 -14.73 4.88
CA GLY A 72 27.98 -13.90 6.09
C GLY A 72 28.58 -12.51 5.84
N ARG A 73 28.60 -12.03 4.59
CA ARG A 73 29.20 -10.74 4.20
C ARG A 73 28.20 -9.57 4.19
N THR A 74 27.03 -9.75 4.80
CA THR A 74 25.97 -8.74 4.89
C THR A 74 25.98 -8.01 6.23
N ILE A 75 25.50 -6.77 6.24
CA ILE A 75 25.23 -6.02 7.47
C ILE A 75 23.79 -6.25 7.95
N LYS A 76 23.57 -6.29 9.27
CA LYS A 76 22.23 -6.29 9.86
C LYS A 76 21.85 -4.86 10.25
N ALA A 77 20.67 -4.41 9.85
CA ALA A 77 20.13 -3.10 10.19
C ALA A 77 18.65 -3.21 10.58
N GLY A 78 18.19 -2.39 11.52
CA GLY A 78 16.80 -2.38 11.98
C GLY A 78 15.85 -1.61 11.05
N SER A 79 16.39 -0.86 10.08
CA SER A 79 15.63 -0.12 9.09
C SER A 79 16.42 0.05 7.79
N ILE A 80 15.71 0.31 6.68
CA ILE A 80 16.34 0.64 5.39
C ILE A 80 17.20 1.90 5.51
N LYS A 81 16.73 2.92 6.25
CA LYS A 81 17.48 4.16 6.49
C LYS A 81 18.82 3.88 7.18
N ASP A 82 18.82 2.98 8.17
CA ASP A 82 20.06 2.58 8.85
C ASP A 82 20.98 1.78 7.94
N ALA A 83 20.44 0.86 7.13
CA ALA A 83 21.21 0.11 6.15
C ALA A 83 21.92 1.05 5.15
N LEU A 84 21.19 2.03 4.60
CA LEU A 84 21.73 3.03 3.67
C LEU A 84 22.80 3.92 4.32
N ARG A 85 22.58 4.35 5.57
CA ARG A 85 23.57 5.13 6.32
C ARG A 85 24.87 4.36 6.53
N THR A 86 24.79 3.09 6.91
CA THR A 86 25.96 2.23 7.13
C THR A 86 26.68 1.94 5.81
N TYR A 87 25.93 1.61 4.75
CA TYR A 87 26.49 1.38 3.42
C TYR A 87 27.24 2.60 2.89
N GLY A 88 26.65 3.80 3.03
CA GLY A 88 27.26 5.05 2.57
C GLY A 88 28.54 5.43 3.32
N LYS A 89 28.68 5.04 4.59
CA LYS A 89 29.92 5.24 5.35
C LYS A 89 31.07 4.36 4.84
N ASN A 90 30.78 3.11 4.48
CA ASN A 90 31.77 2.14 4.02
C ASN A 90 32.32 2.43 2.61
N ARG A 91 31.67 3.29 1.82
CA ARG A 91 32.13 3.71 0.47
C ARG A 91 32.99 4.97 0.44
N LYS A 92 33.19 5.66 1.59
CA LYS A 92 34.00 6.88 1.68
C LYS A 92 35.50 6.63 1.92
N HIS A 93 35.95 5.38 1.82
CA HIS A 93 37.34 4.96 1.96
C HIS A 93 37.80 4.20 0.71
#